data_AF-A0A6P1FLS9-F1
#
_entry.id   AF-A0A6P1FLS9-F1
#
_cell.length_a   1.000
_cell.length_b   1.000
_cell.length_c   1.000
_cell.angle_alpha   90.00
_cell.angle_beta   90.00
_cell.angle_gamma   90.00
#
_symmetry.space_group_name_H-M   'P 1'
#
loop_
_entity.id
_entity.type
_entity.pdbx_description
1 polymer ?
#
loop_
_entity_poly.entity_id
_entity_poly.type
_entity_poly.pdbx_seq_one_letter_code
_entity_poly.pdbx_strand_id
1 'polypeptide(L)' 'MKRVEIIYGGTPYSLTDTSAEEVRRRVEQALDGSASRWLMVNQGEGQPRETSILLTPGVEFSVADVAV' A
#
# COMPACT_ATOMS: atom_id res chain seq x y z
N MET A 1 0.28 3.00 17.20
CA MET A 1 0.38 3.36 15.77
C MET A 1 -0.04 2.16 14.96
N LYS A 2 -0.95 2.32 13.98
CA LYS A 2 -1.32 1.22 13.09
C LYS A 2 -0.34 1.21 11.91
N ARG A 3 0.27 0.06 11.66
CA ARG A 3 1.16 -0.18 10.52
C ARG A 3 0.52 -1.24 9.64
N VAL A 4 0.62 -1.04 8.35
CA VAL A 4 0.16 -1.98 7.34
C VAL A 4 1.34 -2.40 6.50
N GLU A 5 1.44 -3.70 6.23
CA GLU A 5 2.38 -4.24 5.26
C GLU A 5 1.68 -4.54 3.96
N ILE A 6 2.36 -4.22 2.87
CA ILE A 6 1.89 -4.44 1.50
C ILE A 6 2.96 -5.20 0.76
N ILE A 7 2.57 -6.17 -0.06
CA ILE A 7 3.42 -6.69 -1.13
C ILE A 7 2.78 -6.26 -2.44
N TYR A 8 3.53 -5.54 -3.27
CA TYR A 8 3.09 -5.09 -4.59
C TYR A 8 4.08 -5.54 -5.66
N GLY A 9 3.64 -6.38 -6.61
CA GLY A 9 4.53 -6.96 -7.63
C GLY A 9 5.72 -7.71 -7.02
N GLY A 10 5.47 -8.46 -5.94
CA GLY A 10 6.50 -9.17 -5.18
C GLY A 10 7.40 -8.30 -4.31
N THR A 11 7.26 -6.97 -4.32
CA THR A 11 8.11 -6.06 -3.52
C THR A 11 7.39 -5.63 -2.23
N PRO A 12 8.05 -5.75 -1.06
CA PRO A 12 7.45 -5.32 0.20
C PRO A 12 7.51 -3.81 0.39
N TYR A 13 6.42 -3.27 0.93
CA TYR A 13 6.22 -1.88 1.31
C TYR A 13 5.45 -1.80 2.63
N SER A 14 5.40 -0.60 3.20
CA SER A 14 4.63 -0.35 4.41
C SER A 14 3.92 1.00 4.39
N LEU A 15 2.81 1.07 5.11
CA LEU A 15 2.09 2.29 5.42
C LEU A 15 1.97 2.45 6.93
N THR A 16 1.90 3.69 7.38
CA THR A 16 1.64 4.04 8.77
C THR A 16 0.34 4.82 8.87
N ASP A 17 -0.27 4.80 10.05
CA ASP A 17 -1.49 5.55 10.35
C ASP A 17 -2.68 5.18 9.43
N THR A 18 -2.79 3.89 9.11
CA THR A 18 -3.88 3.35 8.29
C THR A 18 -4.20 1.90 8.70
N SER A 19 -5.18 1.28 8.04
CA SER A 19 -5.55 -0.13 8.22
C SER A 19 -5.58 -0.86 6.88
N ALA A 20 -5.47 -2.19 6.92
CA ALA A 20 -5.57 -3.01 5.71
C ALA A 20 -6.92 -2.86 5.00
N GLU A 21 -7.99 -2.60 5.73
CA GLU A 21 -9.30 -2.27 5.16
C GLU A 21 -9.30 -0.95 4.39
N GLU A 22 -8.77 0.12 4.96
CA GLU A 22 -8.70 1.42 4.30
C GLU A 22 -7.82 1.37 3.04
N VAL A 23 -6.72 0.62 3.10
CA VAL A 23 -5.84 0.41 1.95
C VAL A 23 -6.56 -0.35 0.83
N ARG A 24 -7.31 -1.43 1.14
CA ARG A 24 -8.12 -2.15 0.14
C ARG A 24 -9.10 -1.21 -0.55
N ARG A 25 -9.85 -0.41 0.22
CA ARG A 25 -10.79 0.56 -0.33
C ARG A 25 -10.12 1.56 -1.28
N ARG A 26 -8.93 2.07 -0.91
CA ARG A 26 -8.17 2.98 -1.77
C ARG A 26 -7.69 2.33 -3.06
N VAL A 27 -7.28 1.06 -3.00
CA VAL A 27 -6.89 0.30 -4.20
C VAL A 27 -8.08 0.10 -5.13
N GLU A 28 -9.24 -0.26 -4.59
CA GLU A 28 -10.48 -0.41 -5.38
C GLU A 28 -10.86 0.92 -6.07
N GLN A 29 -10.84 2.04 -5.34
CA GLN A 29 -11.11 3.38 -5.87
C GLN A 29 -10.09 3.82 -6.93
N ALA A 30 -8.82 3.44 -6.78
CA ALA A 30 -7.80 3.74 -7.78
C ALA A 30 -8.01 2.94 -9.08
N LEU A 31 -8.43 1.68 -8.95
CA LEU A 31 -8.65 0.78 -10.08
C LEU A 31 -9.95 1.08 -10.83
N ASP A 32 -11.02 1.49 -10.13
CA ASP A 32 -12.28 1.91 -10.74
C ASP A 32 -12.24 3.33 -11.35
N GLY A 33 -11.18 4.10 -11.07
CA GLY A 33 -10.95 5.44 -11.61
C GLY A 33 -11.56 6.58 -10.81
N SER A 34 -12.14 6.30 -9.63
CA SER A 34 -12.68 7.31 -8.71
C SER A 34 -11.60 8.02 -7.87
N ALA A 35 -10.38 7.47 -7.81
CA ALA A 35 -9.23 8.06 -7.13
C ALA A 35 -7.92 7.98 -7.96
N SER A 36 -6.90 8.69 -7.49
CA SER A 36 -5.55 8.63 -8.06
C SER A 36 -4.98 7.21 -8.01
N ARG A 37 -4.31 6.78 -9.09
CA ARG A 37 -3.58 5.50 -9.14
C ARG A 37 -2.24 5.51 -8.43
N TRP A 38 -1.76 6.67 -7.97
CA TRP A 38 -0.52 6.77 -7.22
C TRP A 38 -0.80 6.55 -5.73
N LEU A 39 -0.18 5.54 -5.15
CA LEU A 39 -0.19 5.28 -3.72
C LEU A 39 1.19 5.60 -3.14
N MET A 40 1.23 6.49 -2.15
CA MET A 40 2.45 6.83 -1.43
C MET A 40 2.69 5.81 -0.33
N VAL A 41 3.82 5.11 -0.36
CA VAL A 41 4.20 4.07 0.60
C VAL A 41 5.61 4.32 1.14
N ASN A 42 5.96 3.63 2.22
CA ASN A 42 7.33 3.56 2.71
C ASN A 42 8.02 2.30 2.19
N GLN A 43 9.28 2.42 1.79
CA GLN A 43 10.14 1.31 1.39
C GLN A 43 11.43 1.31 2.22
N GLY A 44 12.01 0.13 2.48
CA GLY A 44 13.28 0.00 3.18
C GLY A 44 13.15 -0.27 4.67
N GLU A 45 13.98 -1.18 5.17
CA GLU A 45 14.07 -1.54 6.59
C GLU A 45 15.08 -0.65 7.30
N GLY A 46 14.73 -0.13 8.48
CA GLY A 46 15.60 0.74 9.29
C GLY A 46 15.78 2.18 8.78
N GLN A 47 15.62 2.41 7.47
CA GLN A 47 15.61 3.75 6.85
C GLN A 47 14.45 3.85 5.86
N PRO A 48 13.23 4.15 6.33
CA PRO A 48 12.07 4.26 5.46
C PRO A 48 12.25 5.42 4.49
N ARG A 49 12.15 5.14 3.20
CA ARG A 49 12.04 6.13 2.13
C ARG A 49 10.61 6.20 1.63
N GLU A 50 10.12 7.42 1.45
CA GLU A 50 8.85 7.65 0.78
C GLU A 50 8.97 7.25 -0.70
N THR A 51 7.99 6.51 -1.23
CA THR A 51 8.00 5.96 -2.59
C THR A 51 6.58 5.95 -3.14
N SER A 52 6.41 6.49 -4.35
CA SER A 52 5.14 6.41 -5.08
C SER A 52 5.10 5.13 -5.91
N ILE A 53 4.09 4.28 -5.67
CA ILE A 53 3.80 3.13 -6.52
C ILE A 53 2.56 3.41 -7.38
N LEU A 54 2.60 2.98 -8.65
CA LEU A 54 1.47 3.10 -9.56
C LEU A 54 0.61 1.83 -9.49
N LEU A 55 -0.59 1.93 -8.94
CA LEU A 55 -1.55 0.84 -8.90
C LEU A 55 -2.03 0.52 -10.33
N THR A 56 -1.64 -0.66 -10.80
CA THR A 56 -1.86 -1.13 -12.16
C THR A 56 -2.66 -2.43 -12.15
N PRO A 57 -3.74 -2.56 -12.95
CA PRO A 57 -4.49 -3.81 -13.07
C PRO A 57 -3.59 -4.99 -13.44
N GLY A 58 -3.82 -6.14 -12.82
CA GLY A 58 -3.07 -7.38 -13.08
C GLY A 58 -1.76 -7.50 -12.31
N VAL A 59 -1.36 -6.50 -11.51
CA VAL A 59 -0.23 -6.63 -10.57
C VAL A 59 -0.73 -7.18 -9.24
N GLU A 60 -0.05 -8.20 -8.72
CA GLU A 60 -0.36 -8.79 -7.42
C GLU A 60 -0.24 -7.77 -6.29
N PHE A 61 -1.21 -7.81 -5.37
CA PHE A 61 -1.29 -6.91 -4.22
C PHE A 61 -1.76 -7.70 -3.00
N SER A 62 -0.92 -7.81 -1.97
CA SER A 62 -1.33 -8.31 -0.66
C SER A 62 -1.27 -7.20 0.37
N VAL A 63 -2.13 -7.25 1.39
CA VAL A 63 -2.16 -6.26 2.46
C VAL A 63 -2.59 -6.87 3.77
N ALA A 64 -1.89 -6.51 4.85
CA ALA A 64 -2.18 -7.00 6.19
C ALA A 64 -1.91 -5.92 7.25
N ASP A 65 -2.76 -5.86 8.26
CA ASP A 65 -2.46 -5.10 9.48
C ASP A 65 -1.33 -5.81 10.22
N VAL A 66 -0.34 -5.04 10.67
CA VAL A 66 0.70 -5.56 11.56
C VAL A 66 0.18 -5.42 12.99
N ALA A 67 -0.13 -6.56 13.61
CA ALA A 67 -0.46 -6.59 15.04
C ALA A 67 0.78 -6.17 15.84
N VAL A 68 0.62 -5.15 16.68
CA VAL A 68 1.65 -4.69 17.64
C VAL A 68 1.31 -5.25 19.02
#